data_AF-A0A5S9INZ5-F1
#
_entry.id   AF-A0A5S9INZ5-F1
#
_cell.length_a   1.000
_cell.length_b   1.000
_cell.length_c   1.000
_cell.angle_alpha   90.00
_cell.angle_beta   90.00
_cell.angle_gamma   90.00
#
_symmetry.space_group_name_H-M   'P 1'
#
loop_
_entity.id
_entity.type
_entity.pdbx_description
1 polymer ?
#
loop_
_entity_poly.entity_id
_entity_poly.type
_entity_poly.pdbx_seq_one_letter_code
_entity_poly.pdbx_strand_id
1 'polypeptide(L)'
;MKKKERQEKAKNFILLLEKQIKGDETVKNPIQVLGQSFKLGSCLYVVYKEWLEAFSFQPGRKDILPYILSLVKKILEYRRDSISYLYDEEEWREVVNLRGPIVNVTIKKCKACSRKYTEMGTSGFYQAYVLVCSKCGDVYLTPDLGEKPIDCPGCNGVISKGCGCPHCHNKEGSETVDEISPYEYFYYHKFTKAPGL
;
A
#
# COMPACT_ATOMS: atom_id res chain seq x y z
N MET A 1 18.84 13.89 -7.92
CA MET A 1 18.36 14.94 -8.86
C MET A 1 19.07 16.26 -8.56
N LYS A 2 19.25 17.19 -9.51
CA LYS A 2 19.85 18.51 -9.20
C LYS A 2 18.86 19.33 -8.34
N LYS A 3 19.35 20.11 -7.37
CA LYS A 3 18.48 20.85 -6.40
C LYS A 3 17.42 21.73 -7.09
N LYS A 4 17.83 22.49 -8.11
CA LYS A 4 16.92 23.37 -8.88
C LYS A 4 15.80 22.59 -9.57
N GLU A 5 16.15 21.51 -10.25
CA GLU A 5 15.20 20.63 -10.94
C GLU A 5 14.20 20.00 -9.95
N ARG A 6 14.69 19.52 -8.80
CA ARG A 6 13.82 18.99 -7.73
C ARG A 6 12.82 20.04 -7.25
N GLN A 7 13.28 21.27 -7.02
CA GLN A 7 12.42 22.35 -6.53
C GLN A 7 11.33 22.72 -7.53
N GLU A 8 11.65 22.78 -8.81
CA GLU A 8 10.68 23.05 -9.88
C GLU A 8 9.62 21.95 -9.97
N LYS A 9 10.06 20.68 -10.04
CA LYS A 9 9.17 19.52 -10.09
C LYS A 9 8.26 19.42 -8.86
N ALA A 10 8.81 19.64 -7.67
CA ALA A 10 8.06 19.65 -6.42
C ALA A 10 7.00 20.76 -6.39
N LYS A 11 7.33 21.99 -6.82
CA LYS A 11 6.36 23.10 -6.91
C LYS A 11 5.21 22.79 -7.86
N ASN A 12 5.50 22.24 -9.03
CA ASN A 12 4.46 21.84 -9.98
C ASN A 12 3.58 20.73 -9.41
N PHE A 13 4.17 19.76 -8.71
CA PHE A 13 3.40 18.69 -8.10
C PHE A 13 2.48 19.21 -6.98
N ILE A 14 2.99 20.10 -6.12
CA ILE A 14 2.19 20.81 -5.10
C ILE A 14 0.98 21.50 -5.72
N LEU A 15 1.17 22.27 -6.79
CA LEU A 15 0.08 23.00 -7.47
C LEU A 15 -1.02 22.05 -7.98
N LEU A 16 -0.64 20.90 -8.52
CA LEU A 16 -1.59 19.91 -9.02
C LEU A 16 -2.32 19.19 -7.87
N LEU A 17 -1.61 18.82 -6.81
CA LEU A 17 -2.20 18.20 -5.62
C LEU A 17 -3.19 19.13 -4.92
N GLU A 18 -2.85 20.42 -4.79
CA GLU A 18 -3.75 21.42 -4.20
C GLU A 18 -5.04 21.61 -5.00
N LYS A 19 -4.97 21.52 -6.33
CA LYS A 19 -6.17 21.50 -7.19
C LYS A 19 -6.98 20.22 -7.00
N GLN A 20 -6.33 19.06 -6.94
CA GLN A 20 -7.01 17.78 -6.74
C GLN A 20 -7.74 17.73 -5.39
N ILE A 21 -7.12 18.25 -4.32
CA ILE A 21 -7.75 18.37 -3.00
C ILE A 21 -9.02 19.23 -3.06
N LYS A 22 -9.04 20.26 -3.91
CA LYS A 22 -10.23 21.10 -4.16
C LYS A 22 -11.28 20.43 -5.06
N GLY A 23 -11.07 19.18 -5.48
CA GLY A 23 -12.02 18.41 -6.27
C GLY A 23 -11.81 18.50 -7.79
N ASP A 24 -10.73 19.12 -8.26
CA ASP A 24 -10.41 19.14 -9.69
C ASP A 24 -9.83 17.79 -10.12
N GLU A 25 -10.66 16.92 -10.69
CA GLU A 25 -10.25 15.60 -11.18
C GLU A 25 -9.46 15.67 -12.50
N THR A 26 -9.47 16.80 -13.22
CA THR A 26 -8.77 16.96 -14.52
C THR A 26 -7.25 16.94 -14.36
N VAL A 27 -6.74 17.18 -13.14
CA VAL A 27 -5.31 17.20 -12.83
C VAL A 27 -4.67 15.82 -12.72
N LYS A 28 -5.45 14.72 -12.70
CA LYS A 28 -4.91 13.36 -12.62
C LYS A 28 -3.94 13.06 -13.77
N ASN A 29 -4.32 13.38 -15.00
CA ASN A 29 -3.46 13.18 -16.17
C ASN A 29 -2.18 14.06 -16.09
N PRO A 30 -2.26 15.38 -15.81
CA PRO A 30 -1.10 16.21 -15.53
C PRO A 30 -0.16 15.66 -14.44
N ILE A 31 -0.71 15.11 -13.34
CA ILE A 31 0.10 14.49 -12.28
C ILE A 31 0.84 13.27 -12.82
N GLN A 32 0.15 12.39 -13.56
CA GLN A 32 0.76 11.20 -14.15
C GLN A 32 1.89 11.55 -15.12
N VAL A 33 1.68 12.54 -15.99
CA VAL A 33 2.71 13.04 -16.92
C VAL A 33 3.91 13.63 -16.16
N LEU A 34 3.66 14.44 -15.13
CA LEU A 34 4.73 15.00 -14.31
C LEU A 34 5.51 13.90 -13.58
N GLY A 35 4.82 12.90 -13.02
CA GLY A 35 5.41 11.80 -12.28
C GLY A 35 6.34 10.92 -13.11
N GLN A 36 6.04 10.73 -14.40
CA GLN A 36 6.94 10.03 -15.34
C GLN A 36 8.31 10.72 -15.50
N SER A 37 8.39 12.02 -15.22
CA SER A 37 9.65 12.77 -15.26
C SER A 37 10.50 12.62 -13.98
N PHE A 38 9.97 12.01 -12.92
CA PHE A 38 10.68 11.87 -11.65
C PHE A 38 11.74 10.78 -11.73
N LYS A 39 12.94 11.05 -11.20
CA LYS A 39 14.04 10.08 -11.22
C LYS A 39 13.71 8.90 -10.30
N LEU A 40 13.84 7.66 -10.80
CA LEU A 40 13.73 6.44 -9.99
C LEU A 40 14.61 6.54 -8.73
N GLY A 41 14.03 6.22 -7.58
CA GLY A 41 14.69 6.31 -6.28
C GLY A 41 14.83 7.72 -5.68
N SER A 42 14.27 8.77 -6.32
CA SER A 42 14.16 10.10 -5.69
C SER A 42 12.96 10.19 -4.74
N CYS A 43 12.98 11.13 -3.80
CA CYS A 43 11.87 11.31 -2.85
C CYS A 43 10.56 11.62 -3.58
N LEU A 44 10.59 12.46 -4.63
CA LEU A 44 9.41 12.78 -5.43
C LEU A 44 8.85 11.56 -6.15
N TYR A 45 9.72 10.70 -6.68
CA TYR A 45 9.29 9.46 -7.32
C TYR A 45 8.58 8.53 -6.34
N VAL A 46 9.11 8.37 -5.12
CA VAL A 46 8.49 7.56 -4.07
C VAL A 46 7.10 8.08 -3.71
N VAL A 47 6.97 9.39 -3.46
CA VAL A 47 5.67 9.99 -3.13
C VAL A 47 4.68 9.90 -4.30
N TYR A 48 5.15 10.08 -5.54
CA TYR A 48 4.33 9.88 -6.73
C TYR A 48 3.83 8.44 -6.87
N LYS A 49 4.67 7.44 -6.54
CA LYS A 49 4.29 6.04 -6.61
C LYS A 49 3.14 5.71 -5.65
N GLU A 50 3.15 6.28 -4.46
CA GLU A 50 2.04 6.17 -3.49
C GLU A 50 0.77 6.84 -4.03
N TRP A 51 0.89 8.04 -4.63
CA TRP A 51 -0.23 8.68 -5.32
C TRP A 51 -0.81 7.79 -6.43
N LEU A 52 0.05 7.23 -7.28
CA LEU A 52 -0.38 6.42 -8.43
C LEU A 52 -1.18 5.18 -7.98
N GLU A 53 -0.73 4.51 -6.93
CA GLU A 53 -1.40 3.32 -6.38
C GLU A 53 -2.68 3.67 -5.62
N ALA A 54 -2.73 4.82 -4.94
CA ALA A 54 -3.92 5.31 -4.26
C ALA A 54 -5.06 5.69 -5.22
N PHE A 55 -4.74 6.01 -6.48
CA PHE A 55 -5.70 6.41 -7.50
C PHE A 55 -5.82 5.44 -8.69
N SER A 56 -5.31 4.21 -8.55
CA SER A 56 -5.42 3.16 -9.57
C SER A 56 -6.78 2.46 -9.61
N PHE A 57 -7.68 2.77 -8.67
CA PHE A 57 -9.01 2.15 -8.51
C PHE A 57 -10.09 3.22 -8.27
N GLN A 58 -11.37 2.82 -8.29
CA GLN A 58 -12.51 3.72 -8.11
C GLN A 58 -13.44 3.28 -6.96
N PRO A 59 -13.80 4.18 -6.02
CA PRO A 59 -13.24 5.51 -5.84
C PRO A 59 -11.81 5.45 -5.29
N GLY A 60 -10.89 6.27 -5.82
CA GLY A 60 -9.53 6.36 -5.29
C GLY A 60 -9.47 6.88 -3.85
N ARG A 61 -8.32 6.71 -3.19
CA ARG A 61 -8.09 6.97 -1.76
C ARG A 61 -7.85 8.47 -1.47
N LYS A 62 -8.89 9.30 -1.58
CA LYS A 62 -8.77 10.79 -1.51
C LYS A 62 -8.16 11.34 -0.21
N ASP A 63 -8.37 10.68 0.91
CA ASP A 63 -7.80 10.99 2.23
C ASP A 63 -6.27 10.86 2.30
N ILE A 64 -5.61 10.28 1.30
CA ILE A 64 -4.14 10.27 1.20
C ILE A 64 -3.56 11.65 0.83
N LEU A 65 -4.34 12.47 0.12
CA LEU A 65 -3.84 13.69 -0.55
C LEU A 65 -3.18 14.69 0.41
N PRO A 66 -3.73 14.96 1.61
CA PRO A 66 -3.08 15.87 2.57
C PRO A 66 -1.68 15.42 2.97
N TYR A 67 -1.48 14.10 3.18
CA TYR A 67 -0.18 13.54 3.56
C TYR A 67 0.82 13.64 2.42
N ILE A 68 0.42 13.28 1.20
CA ILE A 68 1.24 13.41 -0.01
C ILE A 68 1.66 14.87 -0.22
N LEU A 69 0.72 15.81 -0.10
CA LEU A 69 0.99 17.24 -0.23
C LEU A 69 2.01 17.72 0.81
N SER A 70 1.85 17.33 2.08
CA SER A 70 2.79 17.69 3.14
C SER A 70 4.19 17.16 2.86
N LEU A 71 4.32 15.89 2.48
CA LEU A 71 5.60 15.27 2.12
C LEU A 71 6.29 16.02 0.98
N VAL A 72 5.56 16.39 -0.08
CA VAL A 72 6.14 17.14 -1.20
C VAL A 72 6.62 18.54 -0.77
N LYS A 73 5.89 19.21 0.13
CA LYS A 73 6.32 20.49 0.72
C LYS A 73 7.62 20.33 1.51
N LYS A 74 7.74 19.30 2.35
CA LYS A 74 8.98 19.01 3.11
C LYS A 74 10.17 18.67 2.20
N ILE A 75 9.96 17.95 1.10
CA ILE A 75 11.01 17.62 0.12
C ILE A 75 11.69 18.88 -0.46
N LEU A 76 11.00 20.03 -0.51
CA LEU A 76 11.60 21.30 -0.93
C LEU A 76 12.73 21.76 0.00
N GLU A 77 12.58 21.47 1.29
CA GLU A 77 13.45 21.92 2.37
C GLU A 77 14.66 21.00 2.56
N TYR A 78 14.57 19.75 2.10
CA TYR A 78 15.64 18.77 2.26
C TYR A 78 16.96 19.23 1.62
N ARG A 79 18.05 19.19 2.39
CA ARG A 79 19.39 19.53 1.86
C ARG A 79 19.84 18.58 0.74
N ARG A 80 19.45 17.30 0.83
CA ARG A 80 19.78 16.24 -0.13
C ARG A 80 18.53 15.45 -0.50
N ASP A 81 18.52 14.84 -1.67
CA ASP A 81 17.45 13.95 -2.14
C ASP A 81 17.73 12.54 -1.60
N SER A 82 17.34 12.29 -0.35
CA SER A 82 17.56 11.01 0.35
C SER A 82 16.23 10.48 0.86
N ILE A 83 15.86 9.28 0.41
CA ILE A 83 14.61 8.61 0.80
C ILE A 83 14.56 8.29 2.30
N SER A 84 15.71 8.19 2.98
CA SER A 84 15.73 8.00 4.43
C SER A 84 15.07 9.16 5.17
N TYR A 85 15.28 10.41 4.73
CA TYR A 85 14.60 11.55 5.33
C TYR A 85 13.08 11.48 5.13
N LEU A 86 12.65 11.04 3.95
CA LEU A 86 11.22 10.86 3.66
C LEU A 86 10.58 9.83 4.60
N TYR A 87 11.27 8.72 4.87
CA TYR A 87 10.74 7.65 5.70
C TYR A 87 10.69 7.98 7.20
N ASP A 88 11.46 8.98 7.63
CA ASP A 88 11.44 9.47 9.01
C ASP A 88 10.26 10.42 9.29
N GLU A 89 9.60 10.95 8.24
CA GLU A 89 8.48 11.87 8.39
C GLU A 89 7.22 11.21 8.98
N GLU A 90 6.47 11.96 9.79
CA GLU A 90 5.21 11.48 10.38
C GLU A 90 4.16 11.19 9.29
N GLU A 91 4.06 12.03 8.26
CA GLU A 91 3.09 11.85 7.18
C GLU A 91 3.40 10.61 6.33
N TRP A 92 4.66 10.16 6.30
CA TRP A 92 5.00 8.89 5.67
C TRP A 92 4.37 7.71 6.42
N ARG A 93 4.33 7.79 7.75
CA ARG A 93 3.67 6.77 8.57
C ARG A 93 2.16 6.73 8.29
N GLU A 94 1.54 7.88 8.12
CA GLU A 94 0.12 7.97 7.75
C GLU A 94 -0.17 7.40 6.36
N VAL A 95 0.71 7.67 5.37
CA VAL A 95 0.63 7.03 4.05
C VAL A 95 0.71 5.51 4.16
N VAL A 96 1.68 4.99 4.92
CA VAL A 96 1.83 3.54 5.15
C VAL A 96 0.63 2.98 5.90
N ASN A 97 0.04 3.70 6.86
CA ASN A 97 -1.16 3.26 7.58
C ASN A 97 -2.37 3.09 6.66
N LEU A 98 -2.47 3.83 5.56
CA LEU A 98 -3.60 3.70 4.62
C LEU A 98 -3.51 2.46 3.73
N ARG A 99 -2.31 1.94 3.47
CA ARG A 99 -2.10 0.71 2.68
C ARG A 99 -1.56 -0.48 3.50
N GLY A 100 -1.35 -0.30 4.79
CA GLY A 100 -0.63 -1.21 5.65
C GLY A 100 0.84 -1.42 5.24
N PRO A 101 1.60 -2.25 5.98
CA PRO A 101 2.97 -2.65 5.62
C PRO A 101 3.01 -3.68 4.48
N ILE A 102 1.99 -3.64 3.61
CA ILE A 102 1.82 -4.48 2.44
C ILE A 102 2.31 -3.72 1.21
N VAL A 103 3.10 -4.40 0.38
CA VAL A 103 3.67 -3.81 -0.84
C VAL A 103 2.95 -4.27 -2.10
N ASN A 104 2.27 -5.42 -2.04
CA ASN A 104 1.49 -5.94 -3.15
C ASN A 104 0.36 -6.84 -2.63
N VAL A 105 -0.76 -6.84 -3.36
CA VAL A 105 -1.90 -7.71 -3.12
C VAL A 105 -2.19 -8.46 -4.41
N THR A 106 -2.05 -9.78 -4.35
CA THR A 106 -2.31 -10.67 -5.50
C THR A 106 -3.56 -11.48 -5.26
N ILE A 107 -4.35 -11.68 -6.31
CA ILE A 107 -5.50 -12.57 -6.30
C ILE A 107 -5.08 -13.90 -6.90
N LYS A 108 -5.13 -14.94 -6.08
CA LYS A 108 -4.80 -16.32 -6.46
C LYS A 108 -6.06 -17.11 -6.73
N LYS A 109 -5.99 -18.06 -7.66
CA LYS A 109 -7.00 -19.10 -7.85
C LYS A 109 -6.41 -20.46 -7.51
N CYS A 110 -7.04 -21.16 -6.58
CA CYS A 110 -6.61 -22.52 -6.22
C CYS A 110 -6.91 -23.49 -7.37
N LYS A 111 -5.92 -24.30 -7.78
CA LYS A 111 -6.11 -25.29 -8.85
C LYS A 111 -7.06 -26.43 -8.47
N ALA A 112 -7.12 -26.79 -7.18
CA ALA A 112 -7.93 -27.92 -6.72
C ALA A 112 -9.40 -27.57 -6.47
N CYS A 113 -9.69 -26.44 -5.82
CA CYS A 113 -11.07 -26.04 -5.50
C CYS A 113 -11.58 -24.86 -6.32
N SER A 114 -10.77 -24.31 -7.24
CA SER A 114 -11.09 -23.14 -8.07
C SER A 114 -11.43 -21.84 -7.31
N ARG A 115 -11.36 -21.84 -5.97
CA ARG A 115 -11.66 -20.68 -5.15
C ARG A 115 -10.59 -19.60 -5.29
N LYS A 116 -11.04 -18.35 -5.43
CA LYS A 116 -10.16 -17.17 -5.38
C LYS A 116 -9.85 -16.79 -3.94
N TYR A 117 -8.62 -16.37 -3.67
CA TYR A 117 -8.18 -15.87 -2.37
C TYR A 117 -7.04 -14.86 -2.54
N THR A 118 -6.80 -14.07 -1.51
CA THR A 118 -5.77 -13.03 -1.52
C THR A 118 -4.46 -13.56 -0.95
N GLU A 119 -3.36 -13.23 -1.59
CA GLU A 119 -1.99 -13.43 -1.10
C GLU A 119 -1.26 -12.08 -1.15
N MET A 120 -0.50 -11.76 -0.12
CA MET A 120 0.15 -10.46 0.03
C MET A 120 1.63 -10.61 0.33
N GLY A 121 2.44 -9.70 -0.19
CA GLY A 121 3.82 -9.53 0.22
C GLY A 121 3.96 -8.37 1.21
N THR A 122 4.81 -8.58 2.21
CA THR A 122 5.31 -7.50 3.07
C THR A 122 6.60 -6.93 2.50
N SER A 123 6.95 -5.71 2.89
CA SER A 123 8.27 -5.17 2.55
C SER A 123 9.37 -6.04 3.18
N GLY A 124 10.53 -6.17 2.54
CA GLY A 124 11.68 -6.91 3.10
C GLY A 124 12.21 -6.34 4.43
N PHE A 125 11.79 -5.12 4.80
CA PHE A 125 12.12 -4.51 6.09
C PHE A 125 11.09 -4.83 7.19
N TYR A 126 9.97 -5.47 6.84
CA TYR A 126 8.90 -5.82 7.77
C TYR A 126 8.82 -7.34 7.93
N GLN A 127 9.45 -7.82 9.00
CA GLN A 127 9.49 -9.24 9.35
C GLN A 127 8.20 -9.64 10.08
N ALA A 128 7.13 -9.79 9.32
CA ALA A 128 5.89 -10.39 9.81
C ALA A 128 5.28 -11.28 8.73
N TYR A 129 4.63 -12.34 9.18
CA TYR A 129 3.76 -13.15 8.35
C TYR A 129 2.40 -12.46 8.21
N VAL A 130 1.83 -12.57 7.01
CA VAL A 130 0.50 -12.06 6.69
C VAL A 130 -0.50 -13.19 6.80
N LEU A 131 -1.45 -13.05 7.73
CA LEU A 131 -2.58 -13.96 7.86
C LEU A 131 -3.86 -13.21 7.50
N VAL A 132 -4.69 -13.79 6.64
CA VAL A 132 -5.94 -13.16 6.20
C VAL A 132 -7.12 -13.90 6.82
N CYS A 133 -8.03 -13.18 7.47
CA CYS A 133 -9.26 -13.78 7.97
C CYS A 133 -10.12 -14.27 6.80
N SER A 134 -10.45 -15.56 6.82
CA SER A 134 -11.27 -16.22 5.80
C SER A 134 -12.70 -15.69 5.65
N LYS A 135 -13.19 -14.91 6.63
CA LYS A 135 -14.56 -14.37 6.67
C LYS A 135 -14.63 -12.88 6.35
N CYS A 136 -13.87 -12.02 7.05
CA CYS A 136 -13.91 -10.57 6.83
C CYS A 136 -12.80 -10.04 5.90
N GLY A 137 -11.78 -10.83 5.57
CA GLY A 137 -10.63 -10.37 4.80
C GLY A 137 -9.65 -9.48 5.58
N ASP A 138 -9.89 -9.20 6.86
CA ASP A 138 -8.93 -8.43 7.65
C ASP A 138 -7.61 -9.18 7.79
N VAL A 139 -6.54 -8.40 7.84
CA VAL A 139 -5.16 -8.88 7.84
C VAL A 139 -4.59 -8.83 9.24
N TYR A 140 -3.91 -9.90 9.63
CA TYR A 140 -3.24 -10.04 10.91
C TYR A 140 -1.76 -10.24 10.64
N LEU A 141 -0.95 -9.38 11.25
CA LEU A 141 0.50 -9.38 11.12
C LEU A 141 1.07 -9.97 12.41
N THR A 142 1.80 -11.09 12.27
CA THR A 142 2.44 -11.80 13.40
C THR A 142 3.93 -12.01 13.12
N PRO A 143 4.81 -11.90 14.12
CA PRO A 143 6.23 -12.22 13.97
C PRO A 143 6.47 -13.72 13.78
N ASP A 144 5.53 -14.55 14.25
CA ASP A 144 5.64 -15.99 14.21
C ASP A 144 4.57 -16.57 13.28
N LEU A 145 4.70 -17.86 13.00
CA LEU A 145 3.79 -18.50 12.09
C LEU A 145 2.56 -19.06 12.82
N GLY A 146 2.51 -19.11 14.16
CA GLY A 146 1.41 -19.65 15.01
C GLY A 146 0.94 -21.07 14.65
N GLU A 147 1.05 -22.07 15.53
CA GLU A 147 0.74 -23.47 15.12
C GLU A 147 -0.75 -23.77 14.88
N LYS A 148 -1.65 -22.98 15.46
CA LYS A 148 -3.10 -23.25 15.44
C LYS A 148 -3.87 -22.12 14.74
N PRO A 149 -4.98 -22.44 14.05
CA PRO A 149 -5.92 -21.42 13.61
C PRO A 149 -6.43 -20.62 14.80
N ILE A 150 -6.58 -19.31 14.61
CA ILE A 150 -7.05 -18.37 15.63
C ILE A 150 -8.40 -17.81 15.21
N ASP A 151 -9.29 -17.63 16.19
CA ASP A 151 -10.58 -16.99 15.95
C ASP A 151 -10.39 -15.48 15.73
N CYS A 152 -10.98 -14.98 14.66
CA CYS A 152 -10.96 -13.57 14.32
C CYS A 152 -11.82 -12.78 15.30
N PRO A 153 -11.24 -11.87 16.10
CA PRO A 153 -11.97 -11.13 17.13
C PRO A 153 -13.08 -10.24 16.55
N GLY A 154 -12.97 -9.83 15.28
CA GLY A 154 -13.95 -8.94 14.64
C GLY A 154 -15.17 -9.65 14.05
N CYS A 155 -15.06 -10.92 13.66
CA CYS A 155 -16.15 -11.60 12.95
C CYS A 155 -16.34 -13.09 13.30
N ASN A 156 -15.57 -13.63 14.26
CA ASN A 156 -15.51 -15.05 14.61
C ASN A 156 -15.22 -15.96 13.40
N GLY A 157 -14.54 -15.42 12.38
CA GLY A 157 -13.98 -16.20 11.28
C GLY A 157 -12.65 -16.84 11.68
N VAL A 158 -12.07 -17.64 10.80
CA VAL A 158 -10.79 -18.31 11.08
C VAL A 158 -9.63 -17.55 10.45
N ILE A 159 -8.58 -17.30 11.23
CA ILE A 159 -7.27 -16.82 10.82
C ILE A 159 -6.33 -18.02 10.83
N SER A 160 -5.92 -18.49 9.66
CA SER A 160 -5.08 -19.68 9.53
C SER A 160 -3.82 -19.40 8.71
N LYS A 161 -2.73 -20.10 9.03
CA LYS A 161 -1.49 -20.13 8.23
C LYS A 161 -1.79 -20.37 6.74
N GLY A 162 -1.43 -19.39 5.93
CA GLY A 162 -1.62 -19.40 4.48
C GLY A 162 -0.51 -20.11 3.70
N CYS A 163 -0.18 -21.36 4.03
CA CYS A 163 0.58 -22.19 3.08
C CYS A 163 -0.41 -22.90 2.16
N GLY A 164 -0.87 -22.20 1.12
CA GLY A 164 -1.81 -22.72 0.12
C GLY A 164 -3.22 -22.15 0.24
N CYS A 165 -4.18 -22.76 -0.45
CA CYS A 165 -5.54 -22.25 -0.49
C CYS A 165 -6.19 -22.27 0.91
N PRO A 166 -6.76 -21.15 1.41
CA PRO A 166 -7.35 -21.10 2.75
C PRO A 166 -8.60 -21.96 2.91
N HIS A 167 -9.16 -22.49 1.81
CA HIS A 167 -10.36 -23.31 1.85
C HIS A 167 -10.08 -24.81 1.87
N CYS A 168 -9.15 -25.30 1.03
CA CYS A 168 -8.84 -26.73 0.94
C CYS A 168 -7.43 -27.07 1.43
N HIS A 169 -6.65 -26.09 1.89
CA HIS A 169 -5.26 -26.20 2.36
C HIS A 169 -4.31 -26.87 1.36
N ASN A 170 -4.72 -26.95 0.08
CA ASN A 170 -3.91 -27.61 -0.93
C ASN A 170 -2.68 -26.76 -1.27
N LYS A 171 -1.51 -27.41 -1.22
CA LYS A 171 -0.19 -26.88 -1.57
C LYS A 171 0.20 -27.12 -3.03
N GLU A 172 -0.57 -27.92 -3.78
CA GLU A 172 -0.35 -28.30 -5.19
C GLU A 172 -0.48 -27.14 -6.20
N GLY A 173 -0.56 -25.92 -5.68
CA GLY A 173 -0.33 -24.70 -6.43
C GLY A 173 -1.58 -23.86 -6.63
N SER A 174 -1.31 -22.58 -6.76
CA SER A 174 -2.27 -21.57 -7.18
C SER A 174 -1.66 -20.75 -8.30
N GLU A 175 -2.50 -20.22 -9.16
CA GLU A 175 -2.10 -19.25 -10.18
C GLU A 175 -2.50 -17.84 -9.76
N THR A 176 -1.65 -16.86 -10.04
CA THR A 176 -2.05 -15.45 -9.97
C THR A 176 -3.01 -15.18 -11.11
N VAL A 177 -4.21 -14.70 -10.79
CA VAL A 177 -5.22 -14.30 -11.78
C VAL A 177 -5.42 -12.80 -11.85
N ASP A 178 -4.98 -12.07 -10.82
CA ASP A 178 -5.10 -10.61 -10.76
C ASP A 178 -4.12 -10.00 -9.74
N GLU A 179 -3.91 -8.69 -9.84
CA GLU A 179 -3.17 -7.88 -8.87
C GLU A 179 -3.93 -6.57 -8.60
N ILE A 180 -4.12 -6.25 -7.32
CA ILE A 180 -4.82 -5.03 -6.90
C ILE A 180 -3.92 -4.16 -6.04
N SER A 181 -4.22 -2.86 -6.01
CA SER A 181 -3.49 -1.92 -5.17
C SER A 181 -3.71 -2.27 -3.69
N PRO A 182 -2.67 -2.23 -2.84
CA PRO A 182 -2.83 -2.31 -1.39
C PRO A 182 -3.86 -1.29 -0.87
N TYR A 183 -3.91 -0.09 -1.45
CA TYR A 183 -4.91 0.92 -1.11
C TYR A 183 -6.34 0.49 -1.44
N GLU A 184 -6.55 -0.24 -2.53
CA GLU A 184 -7.85 -0.78 -2.91
C GLU A 184 -8.31 -1.82 -1.91
N TYR A 185 -7.42 -2.73 -1.52
CA TYR A 185 -7.72 -3.76 -0.53
C TYR A 185 -8.06 -3.15 0.84
N PHE A 186 -7.18 -2.28 1.36
CA PHE A 186 -7.37 -1.64 2.66
C PHE A 186 -8.37 -0.47 2.64
N TYR A 187 -8.99 -0.20 1.49
CA TYR A 187 -10.20 0.61 1.46
C TYR A 187 -11.35 -0.11 2.19
N TYR A 188 -11.44 -1.43 2.08
CA TYR A 188 -12.52 -2.26 2.61
C TYR A 188 -12.12 -3.14 3.78
N HIS A 189 -10.81 -3.36 3.98
CA HIS A 189 -10.26 -4.24 5.01
C HIS A 189 -9.35 -3.47 5.97
N LYS A 190 -9.16 -4.02 7.17
CA LYS A 190 -8.22 -3.51 8.16
C LYS A 190 -7.02 -4.43 8.27
N PHE A 191 -5.89 -3.90 8.73
CA PHE A 191 -4.82 -4.71 9.26
C PHE A 191 -4.66 -4.46 10.76
N THR A 192 -4.27 -5.50 11.50
CA THR A 192 -4.00 -5.42 12.93
C THR A 192 -2.65 -6.07 13.20
N LYS A 193 -1.82 -5.39 13.99
CA LYS A 193 -0.68 -6.06 14.65
C LYS A 193 -1.29 -6.94 15.72
N ALA A 194 -1.21 -8.25 15.57
CA ALA A 194 -1.77 -9.14 16.57
C ALA A 194 -0.90 -9.04 17.85
N PRO A 195 -1.42 -8.55 18.98
CA PRO A 195 -0.68 -8.58 20.23
C PRO A 195 -0.71 -10.01 20.77
N GLY A 196 0.46 -10.63 20.93
CA GLY A 196 0.55 -11.94 21.58
C GLY A 196 -0.08 -13.10 20.81
N LEU A 197 -0.08 -13.03 19.47
CA LEU A 197 0.10 -14.23 18.65
C LEU A 197 1.59 -14.55 18.59
#